data_AF-X8I8L6-F1
#
_entry.id   AF-X8I8L6-F1
#
_cell.length_a   1.000
_cell.length_b   1.000
_cell.length_c   1.000
_cell.angle_alpha   90.00
_cell.angle_beta   90.00
_cell.angle_gamma   90.00
#
_symmetry.space_group_name_H-M   'P 1'
#
loop_
_entity.id
_entity.type
_entity.pdbx_description
1 polymer ?
#
loop_
_entity_poly.entity_id
_entity_poly.type
_entity_poly.pdbx_seq_one_letter_code
_entity_poly.pdbx_strand_id
1 'polypeptide(L)' 'MDTVESDDYELMFGDCGHIYFWIKKEDLANKNFENIWLILQCY' A
#
# COMPACT_ATOMS: atom_id res chain seq x y z
N MET A 1 -9.01 -0.42 -5.22
CA MET A 1 -9.09 0.54 -4.10
C MET A 1 -8.42 1.77 -4.66
N ASP A 2 -9.17 2.50 -5.47
CA ASP A 2 -8.56 3.28 -6.56
C ASP A 2 -8.34 4.74 -6.13
N THR A 3 -9.18 5.21 -5.20
CA THR A 3 -9.06 6.51 -4.54
C THR A 3 -9.51 6.38 -3.08
N VAL A 4 -8.79 7.04 -2.16
CA VAL A 4 -9.26 7.30 -0.79
C VAL A 4 -9.65 8.77 -0.70
N GLU A 5 -10.93 9.04 -0.40
CA GLU A 5 -11.49 10.38 -0.35
C GLU A 5 -12.00 10.70 1.06
N SER A 6 -11.70 11.90 1.57
CA SER A 6 -12.28 12.45 2.81
C SER A 6 -12.26 13.98 2.77
N ASP A 7 -13.41 14.61 3.01
CA ASP A 7 -13.58 16.06 2.98
C ASP A 7 -13.00 16.68 1.68
N ASP A 8 -11.97 17.54 1.80
CA ASP A 8 -11.26 18.18 0.71
C ASP A 8 -9.96 17.43 0.30
N TYR A 9 -9.82 16.17 0.73
CA TYR A 9 -8.64 15.34 0.47
C TYR A 9 -8.96 14.15 -0.43
N GLU A 10 -8.11 13.98 -1.44
CA GLU A 10 -8.13 12.86 -2.36
C GLU A 10 -6.73 12.25 -2.46
N LEU A 11 -6.65 10.93 -2.27
CA LEU A 11 -5.45 10.13 -2.52
C LEU A 11 -5.73 9.15 -3.65
N MET A 12 -5.23 9.48 -4.85
CA MET A 12 -5.29 8.61 -6.01
C MET A 12 -4.03 7.74 -6.13
N PHE A 13 -4.22 6.50 -6.56
CA PHE A 13 -3.11 5.57 -6.83
C PHE A 13 -2.80 5.43 -8.33
N GLY A 14 -2.98 6.51 -9.11
CA GLY A 14 -2.80 6.53 -10.56
C GLY A 14 -4.05 6.08 -11.33
N ASP A 15 -3.91 5.71 -12.60
CA ASP A 15 -5.03 5.23 -13.43
C ASP A 15 -5.44 3.81 -12.99
N CYS A 16 -6.49 3.74 -12.17
CA CYS A 16 -7.00 2.51 -11.57
C CYS A 16 -5.91 1.69 -10.83
N GLY A 17 -4.92 2.35 -10.25
CA GLY A 17 -3.77 1.66 -9.68
C GLY A 17 -4.03 1.00 -8.33
N HIS A 18 -3.10 0.12 -7.95
CA HIS A 18 -3.19 -0.71 -6.75
C HIS A 18 -1.91 -0.62 -5.93
N ILE A 19 -2.06 -0.48 -4.61
CA ILE A 19 -0.96 -0.59 -3.66
C ILE A 19 -0.94 -1.99 -3.05
N TYR A 20 0.23 -2.60 -3.08
CA TYR A 20 0.51 -3.87 -2.40
C TYR A 20 1.57 -3.66 -1.33
N PHE A 21 1.39 -4.40 -0.24
CA PHE A 21 2.38 -4.54 0.81
C PHE A 21 2.82 -5.99 0.88
N TRP A 22 4.13 -6.22 0.86
CA TRP A 22 4.69 -7.55 1.03
C TRP A 22 5.61 -7.59 2.25
N ILE A 23 5.42 -8.60 3.09
CA ILE A 23 6.18 -8.83 4.31
C ILE A 23 6.50 -10.32 4.44
N LYS A 24 7.71 -10.63 4.93
CA LYS A 24 8.07 -12.02 5.28
C LYS A 24 7.23 -12.48 6.47
N LYS A 25 6.85 -13.76 6.49
CA LYS A 25 6.04 -14.33 7.59
C LYS A 25 6.70 -14.19 8.96
N GLU A 26 8.02 -14.37 9.02
CA GLU A 26 8.80 -14.24 10.26
C GLU A 26 8.82 -12.81 10.78
N ASP A 27 8.99 -11.83 9.89
CA ASP A 27 8.93 -10.41 10.22
C ASP A 27 7.53 -10.03 10.74
N LEU A 28 6.48 -10.52 10.08
CA LEU A 28 5.10 -10.32 10.54
C LEU A 28 4.85 -10.92 11.93
N ALA A 29 5.30 -12.16 12.17
CA ALA A 29 5.16 -12.83 13.46
C ALA A 29 5.87 -12.06 14.60
N ASN A 30 7.02 -11.46 14.30
CA ASN A 30 7.79 -10.64 15.24
C ASN A 30 7.35 -9.16 15.29
N LYS A 31 6.32 -8.77 14.53
CA LYS A 31 5.86 -7.38 14.37
C LYS A 31 6.99 -6.43 13.91
N ASN A 32 7.96 -6.96 13.16
CA ASN A 32 9.04 -6.20 12.58
C ASN A 32 8.63 -5.70 11.19
N PHE A 33 8.34 -4.40 11.06
CA PHE A 33 7.88 -3.80 9.80
C PHE A 33 8.98 -3.07 9.03
N GLU A 34 10.22 -3.07 9.53
CA GLU A 34 11.36 -2.38 8.89
C GLU A 34 11.71 -2.95 7.50
N ASN A 35 11.35 -4.22 7.24
CA ASN A 35 11.68 -4.94 6.00
C ASN A 35 10.48 -5.09 5.05
N ILE A 36 9.45 -4.25 5.18
CA ILE A 36 8.26 -4.30 4.32
C ILE A 36 8.54 -3.71 2.93
N TRP A 37 7.91 -4.27 1.90
CA TRP A 37 7.99 -3.76 0.54
C TRP A 37 6.65 -3.13 0.18
N LEU A 38 6.69 -1.87 -0.26
CA LEU A 38 5.55 -1.18 -0.85
C LEU A 38 5.71 -1.19 -2.37
N ILE A 39 4.67 -1.63 -3.07
CA ILE A 39 4.64 -1.66 -4.53
C ILE A 39 3.39 -0.90 -4.98
N LEU A 40 3.59 0.12 -5.83
CA LEU A 40 2.51 0.79 -6.55
C LEU A 40 2.49 0.25 -7.98
N GLN A 41 1.37 -0.34 -8.39
CA GLN A 41 1.11 -0.77 -9.77
C GLN A 41 0.09 0.18 -10.39
N CYS A 42 0.43 0.80 -11.51
CA CYS A 42 -0.42 1.70 -12.30
C CYS A 42 -0.21 1.41 -13.80
N TYR A 43 -1.22 1.71 -14.63
CA TYR A 43 -1.15 1.61 -16.10
C TYR A 43 -0.29 2.70 -16.73
#